data_AF-A0A0F9MC61-F1
#
_entry.id   AF-A0A0F9MC61-F1
#
_cell.length_a   1.000
_cell.length_b   1.000
_cell.length_c   1.000
_cell.angle_alpha   90.00
_cell.angle_beta   90.00
_cell.angle_gamma   90.00
#
_symmetry.space_group_name_H-M   'P 1'
#
loop_
_entity.id
_entity.type
_entity.pdbx_description
1 polymer ?
#
loop_
_entity_poly.entity_id
_entity_poly.type
_entity_poly.pdbx_seq_one_letter_code
_entity_poly.pdbx_strand_id
1 'polypeptide(L)'
;YPLYRDWSGAKAGQDHPISPYGDIELPVWPIKQTHEFIEKCVADHLAKKVRFCTDDERWKTPDCYAVKKKGAAKAVAATTMIDGERVPIPTKELATKIMNSKKNAKELSVEFRPGGCRRCSGYCDVRDVCKKVNKAQWDKDEKETKNES
;
A
#
# COMPACT_ATOMS: atom_id res chain seq x y z
N TYR A 1 -18.38 25.12 7.34
CA TYR A 1 -16.91 25.06 7.19
C TYR A 1 -16.43 23.66 7.50
N PRO A 2 -15.55 23.07 6.66
CA PRO A 2 -14.90 21.80 6.96
C PRO A 2 -14.24 21.89 8.34
N LEU A 3 -14.56 20.96 9.21
CA LEU A 3 -13.92 20.81 10.52
C LEU A 3 -12.80 19.79 10.36
N TYR A 4 -11.57 20.18 10.71
CA TYR A 4 -10.46 19.24 10.79
C TYR A 4 -10.73 18.26 11.95
N ARG A 5 -11.10 17.02 11.60
CA ARG A 5 -11.62 16.03 12.55
C ARG A 5 -10.59 15.56 13.58
N ASP A 6 -9.32 15.71 13.25
CA ASP A 6 -8.15 15.38 14.06
C ASP A 6 -7.53 16.61 14.77
N TRP A 7 -8.15 17.79 14.66
CA TRP A 7 -7.61 19.01 15.24
C TRP A 7 -7.57 18.96 16.77
N SER A 8 -6.46 19.46 17.32
CA SER A 8 -6.26 19.61 18.76
C SER A 8 -5.73 21.00 19.07
N GLY A 9 -6.44 21.72 19.95
CA GLY A 9 -6.03 23.07 20.37
C GLY A 9 -4.65 23.12 21.02
N ALA A 10 -4.21 22.04 21.67
CA ALA A 10 -2.87 21.96 22.25
C ALA A 10 -1.73 21.95 21.20
N LYS A 11 -2.04 21.61 19.95
CA LYS A 11 -1.08 21.57 18.82
C LYS A 11 -1.26 22.73 17.83
N ALA A 12 -2.21 23.62 18.10
CA ALA A 12 -2.54 24.74 17.22
C ALA A 12 -1.32 25.69 17.08
N GLY A 13 -0.99 26.04 15.84
CA GLY A 13 0.16 26.90 15.52
C GLY A 13 1.52 26.20 15.48
N GLN A 14 1.58 24.89 15.78
CA GLN A 14 2.75 24.04 15.53
C GLN A 14 2.45 23.07 14.39
N ASP A 15 2.06 21.83 14.73
CA ASP A 15 1.74 20.78 13.75
C ASP A 15 0.32 20.90 13.19
N HIS A 16 -0.54 21.74 13.78
CA HIS A 16 -1.93 21.93 13.36
C HIS A 16 -2.24 23.39 13.04
N PRO A 17 -3.20 23.66 12.14
CA PRO A 17 -3.70 25.00 11.87
C PRO A 17 -4.17 25.69 13.16
N ILE A 18 -4.08 27.02 13.20
CA ILE A 18 -4.51 27.82 14.36
C ILE A 18 -6.00 27.62 14.64
N SER A 19 -6.80 27.47 13.58
CA SER A 19 -8.25 27.26 13.65
C SER A 19 -8.62 25.81 13.32
N PRO A 20 -9.61 25.22 14.02
CA PRO A 20 -10.18 23.92 13.65
C PRO A 20 -10.98 23.97 12.33
N TYR A 21 -11.30 25.17 11.85
CA TYR A 21 -11.96 25.42 10.58
C TYR A 21 -10.94 25.92 9.57
N GLY A 22 -10.99 25.39 8.35
CA GLY A 22 -10.22 25.89 7.23
C GLY A 22 -10.85 25.54 5.89
N ASP A 23 -10.36 26.19 4.85
CA ASP A 23 -10.73 25.89 3.48
C ASP A 23 -9.83 24.76 2.97
N ILE A 24 -10.46 23.69 2.48
CA ILE A 24 -9.77 22.58 1.83
C ILE A 24 -9.97 22.78 0.34
N GLU A 25 -8.89 23.07 -0.36
CA GLU A 25 -8.91 23.05 -1.82
C GLU A 25 -9.08 21.60 -2.28
N LEU A 26 -10.24 21.32 -2.85
CA LEU A 26 -10.51 20.04 -3.51
C LEU A 26 -10.16 20.22 -4.98
N PRO A 27 -9.03 19.66 -5.45
CA PRO A 27 -8.68 19.77 -6.86
C PRO A 27 -9.75 19.05 -7.68
N VAL A 28 -10.46 19.81 -8.50
CA VAL A 28 -11.43 19.25 -9.44
C VAL A 28 -10.64 18.71 -10.63
N TRP A 29 -10.92 17.47 -11.01
CA TRP A 29 -10.32 16.89 -12.20
C TRP A 29 -10.70 17.71 -13.44
N PRO A 30 -9.76 17.97 -14.35
CA PRO A 30 -10.08 18.54 -15.65
C PRO A 30 -11.20 17.75 -16.34
N ILE A 31 -12.10 18.45 -17.04
CA ILE A 31 -13.27 17.84 -17.69
C ILE A 31 -12.86 16.62 -18.55
N LYS A 32 -11.76 16.73 -19.28
CA LYS A 32 -11.22 15.64 -20.11
C LYS A 32 -10.90 14.38 -19.28
N GLN A 33 -10.17 14.53 -18.18
CA GLN A 33 -9.82 13.42 -17.30
C GLN A 33 -11.07 12.78 -16.68
N THR A 34 -12.02 13.61 -16.26
CA THR A 34 -13.30 13.14 -15.71
C THR A 34 -14.10 12.34 -16.73
N HIS A 35 -14.15 12.83 -17.97
CA HIS A 35 -14.85 12.15 -19.07
C HIS A 35 -14.23 10.79 -19.37
N GLU A 36 -12.90 10.72 -19.54
CA GLU A 36 -12.18 9.47 -19.80
C GLU A 36 -12.40 8.43 -18.68
N PHE A 37 -12.43 8.89 -17.42
CA PHE A 37 -12.72 8.02 -16.30
C PHE A 37 -14.15 7.46 -16.34
N ILE A 38 -15.15 8.31 -16.62
CA ILE A 38 -16.56 7.90 -16.71
C ILE A 38 -16.74 6.91 -17.87
N GLU A 39 -16.15 7.18 -19.05
CA GLU A 39 -16.20 6.28 -20.19
C GLU A 39 -15.61 4.91 -19.86
N LYS A 40 -14.48 4.86 -19.15
CA LYS A 40 -13.89 3.61 -18.67
C LYS A 40 -14.86 2.85 -17.75
N CYS A 41 -15.51 3.53 -16.80
CA CYS A 41 -16.48 2.90 -15.90
C CYS A 41 -17.71 2.35 -16.65
N VAL A 42 -18.23 3.09 -17.62
CA VAL A 42 -19.36 2.63 -18.45
C VAL A 42 -18.96 1.43 -19.30
N ALA A 43 -17.77 1.47 -19.92
CA ALA A 43 -17.24 0.36 -20.70
C ALA A 43 -17.05 -0.90 -19.83
N ASP A 44 -16.51 -0.75 -18.62
CA ASP A 44 -16.36 -1.85 -17.65
C ASP A 44 -17.71 -2.45 -17.24
N HIS A 45 -18.74 -1.60 -17.07
CA HIS A 45 -20.09 -2.03 -16.70
C HIS A 45 -20.81 -2.77 -17.82
N LEU A 46 -20.64 -2.32 -19.07
CA LEU A 46 -21.28 -2.92 -20.25
C LEU A 46 -20.51 -4.15 -20.78
N ALA A 47 -19.28 -4.37 -20.31
CA ALA A 47 -18.45 -5.48 -20.75
C ALA A 47 -19.09 -6.83 -20.39
N LYS A 48 -19.18 -7.75 -21.37
CA LYS A 48 -19.67 -9.12 -21.15
C LYS A 48 -18.81 -9.93 -20.19
N LYS A 49 -17.52 -9.59 -20.10
CA LYS A 49 -16.55 -10.24 -19.20
C LYS A 49 -16.09 -9.23 -18.17
N VAL A 50 -16.27 -9.57 -16.90
CA VAL A 50 -15.74 -8.78 -15.79
C VAL A 50 -14.22 -8.80 -15.87
N ARG A 51 -13.60 -7.64 -16.03
CA ARG A 51 -12.15 -7.54 -16.03
C ARG A 51 -11.57 -7.82 -14.64
N PHE A 52 -10.30 -8.21 -14.60
CA PHE A 52 -9.55 -8.23 -13.36
C PHE A 52 -9.09 -6.80 -13.02
N CYS A 53 -9.12 -6.44 -11.74
CA CYS A 53 -8.66 -5.12 -11.30
C CYS A 53 -7.15 -4.98 -11.51
N THR A 54 -6.67 -3.77 -11.77
CA THR A 54 -5.22 -3.50 -11.88
C THR A 54 -4.56 -3.54 -10.50
N ASP A 55 -3.23 -3.64 -10.46
CA ASP A 55 -2.48 -3.68 -9.19
C ASP A 55 -2.67 -2.41 -8.35
N ASP A 56 -2.78 -1.24 -9.00
CA ASP A 56 -3.11 0.02 -8.34
C ASP A 56 -4.52 0.01 -7.75
N GLU A 57 -5.53 -0.45 -8.52
CA GLU A 57 -6.91 -0.56 -8.04
C GLU A 57 -7.05 -1.56 -6.88
N ARG A 58 -6.14 -2.53 -6.82
CA ARG A 58 -6.08 -3.62 -5.84
C ARG A 58 -5.24 -3.26 -4.61
N TRP A 59 -4.51 -2.16 -4.66
CA TRP A 59 -3.52 -1.79 -3.64
C TRP A 59 -2.52 -2.92 -3.43
N LYS A 60 -1.99 -3.48 -4.53
CA LYS A 60 -0.96 -4.52 -4.49
C LYS A 60 0.33 -3.87 -3.98
N THR A 61 0.84 -4.37 -2.86
CA THR A 61 2.16 -3.99 -2.36
C THR A 61 3.17 -5.08 -2.69
N PRO A 62 4.41 -4.72 -3.07
CA PRO A 62 5.45 -5.71 -3.34
C PRO A 62 5.89 -6.42 -2.06
N ASP A 63 6.55 -7.56 -2.25
CA ASP A 63 7.19 -8.29 -1.18
C ASP A 63 8.33 -7.46 -0.59
N CYS A 64 8.51 -7.56 0.73
CA CYS A 64 9.52 -6.77 1.41
C CYS A 64 10.17 -7.52 2.56
N TYR A 65 11.30 -6.99 3.00
CA TYR A 65 12.06 -7.52 4.11
C TYR A 65 12.07 -6.51 5.27
N ALA A 66 12.13 -7.02 6.48
CA ALA A 66 12.30 -6.20 7.67
C ALA A 66 13.41 -6.76 8.56
N VAL A 67 14.25 -5.87 9.10
CA VAL A 67 15.25 -6.21 10.11
C VAL A 67 14.61 -5.99 11.46
N LYS A 68 14.51 -7.06 12.25
CA LYS A 68 13.79 -7.07 13.53
C LYS A 68 14.65 -7.73 14.60
N LYS A 69 14.62 -7.19 15.82
CA LYS A 69 15.21 -7.87 16.98
C LYS A 69 14.30 -9.02 17.38
N LYS A 70 14.88 -10.17 17.73
CA LYS A 70 14.11 -11.33 18.19
C LYS A 70 13.19 -10.94 19.36
N GLY A 71 11.88 -11.17 19.23
CA GLY A 71 10.87 -10.85 20.24
C GLY A 71 10.40 -9.39 20.31
N ALA A 72 10.96 -8.47 19.51
CA ALA A 72 10.50 -7.09 19.50
C ALA A 72 9.14 -6.95 18.78
N ALA A 73 8.27 -6.04 19.24
CA ALA A 73 7.02 -5.76 18.53
C ALA A 73 7.25 -5.01 17.21
N LYS A 74 8.25 -4.11 17.18
CA LYS A 74 8.57 -3.25 16.03
C LYS A 74 9.84 -3.71 15.33
N ALA A 75 9.88 -3.55 14.01
CA ALA A 75 11.10 -3.71 13.23
C ALA A 75 12.05 -2.54 13.50
N VAL A 76 13.36 -2.83 13.46
CA VAL A 76 14.43 -1.84 13.54
C VAL A 76 14.59 -1.12 12.20
N ALA A 77 14.37 -1.83 11.09
CA ALA A 77 14.29 -1.25 9.76
C ALA A 77 13.28 -2.04 8.91
N ALA A 78 12.32 -1.35 8.31
CA ALA A 78 11.38 -1.95 7.34
C ALA A 78 11.36 -1.19 6.00
N THR A 79 12.07 -0.06 5.94
CA THR A 79 12.17 0.82 4.78
C THR A 79 13.61 1.26 4.62
N THR A 80 14.04 1.47 3.38
CA THR A 80 15.34 2.02 3.01
C THR A 80 15.16 3.20 2.05
N MET A 81 16.20 3.99 1.86
CA MET A 81 16.22 5.02 0.81
C MET A 81 16.78 4.39 -0.46
N ILE A 82 16.05 4.50 -1.57
CA ILE A 82 16.50 4.12 -2.93
C ILE A 82 16.12 5.30 -3.83
N ASP A 83 17.09 5.82 -4.58
CA ASP A 83 16.89 6.96 -5.49
C ASP A 83 16.25 8.20 -4.84
N GLY A 84 16.54 8.45 -3.57
CA GLY A 84 16.00 9.58 -2.81
C GLY A 84 14.61 9.35 -2.20
N GLU A 85 13.96 8.23 -2.50
CA GLU A 85 12.63 7.89 -1.99
C GLU A 85 12.69 6.82 -0.90
N ARG A 86 11.77 6.93 0.08
CA ARG A 86 11.66 5.96 1.17
C ARG A 86 10.76 4.80 0.75
N VAL A 87 11.38 3.66 0.47
CA VAL A 87 10.69 2.46 -0.03
C VAL A 87 10.85 1.26 0.93
N PRO A 88 9.93 0.28 0.91
CA PRO A 88 10.13 -1.00 1.61
C PRO A 88 11.43 -1.69 1.14
N ILE A 89 12.09 -2.45 2.02
CA ILE A 89 13.35 -3.13 1.66
C ILE A 89 13.03 -4.26 0.67
N PRO A 90 13.47 -4.20 -0.60
CA PRO A 90 12.97 -5.12 -1.62
C PRO A 90 13.69 -6.48 -1.62
N THR A 91 14.93 -6.55 -1.15
CA THR A 91 15.74 -7.78 -1.23
C THR A 91 16.33 -8.17 0.12
N LYS A 92 16.52 -9.49 0.30
CA LYS A 92 17.17 -10.07 1.48
C LYS A 92 18.60 -9.54 1.66
N GLU A 93 19.34 -9.34 0.56
CA GLU A 93 20.71 -8.83 0.60
C GLU A 93 20.80 -7.40 1.12
N LEU A 94 19.86 -6.54 0.73
CA LEU A 94 19.79 -5.18 1.27
C LEU A 94 19.43 -5.23 2.77
N ALA A 95 18.51 -6.11 3.16
CA ALA A 95 18.17 -6.30 4.56
C ALA A 95 19.35 -6.81 5.39
N THR A 96 20.16 -7.75 4.89
CA THR A 96 21.37 -8.23 5.59
C THR A 96 22.46 -7.17 5.65
N LYS A 97 22.66 -6.36 4.60
CA LYS A 97 23.56 -5.18 4.64
C LYS A 97 23.12 -4.18 5.72
N ILE A 98 21.83 -3.85 5.76
CA ILE A 98 21.27 -2.96 6.79
C ILE A 98 21.46 -3.56 8.18
N MET A 99 21.20 -4.87 8.37
CA MET A 99 21.42 -5.57 9.63
C MET A 99 22.88 -5.48 10.10
N ASN A 100 23.84 -5.74 9.21
CA ASN A 100 25.27 -5.74 9.52
C ASN A 100 25.82 -4.33 9.83
N SER A 101 25.21 -3.28 9.28
CA SER A 101 25.58 -1.89 9.58
C SER A 101 25.12 -1.42 10.98
N LYS A 102 24.27 -2.17 11.69
CA LYS A 102 23.79 -1.82 13.03
C LYS A 102 24.71 -2.39 14.09
N LYS A 103 24.94 -1.62 15.16
CA LYS A 103 25.79 -2.01 16.31
C LYS A 103 25.39 -3.35 16.96
N ASN A 104 24.11 -3.71 16.90
CA ASN A 104 23.55 -4.92 17.52
C ASN A 104 23.25 -6.04 16.49
N ALA A 105 24.04 -6.15 15.42
CA ALA A 105 23.80 -7.09 14.32
C ALA A 105 23.49 -8.54 14.77
N LYS A 106 24.16 -9.02 15.83
CA LYS A 106 23.97 -10.39 16.36
C LYS A 106 22.58 -10.67 16.95
N GLU A 107 21.84 -9.63 17.35
CA GLU A 107 20.49 -9.78 17.94
C GLU A 107 19.38 -9.54 16.91
N LEU A 108 19.74 -9.19 15.68
CA LEU A 108 18.83 -8.86 14.60
C LEU A 108 18.65 -10.05 13.66
N SER A 109 17.43 -10.19 13.16
CA SER A 109 17.05 -11.18 12.16
C SER A 109 16.33 -10.49 11.01
N VAL A 110 16.52 -11.02 9.80
CA VAL A 110 15.75 -10.61 8.62
C VAL A 110 14.46 -11.42 8.56
N GLU A 111 13.34 -10.72 8.54
CA GLU A 111 11.98 -11.24 8.41
C GLU A 111 11.47 -10.94 7.00
N PHE A 112 11.04 -11.99 6.28
CA PHE A 112 10.32 -11.82 5.02
C PHE A 112 8.87 -11.44 5.31
N ARG A 113 8.37 -10.43 4.59
CA ARG A 113 7.00 -9.95 4.69
C ARG A 113 6.40 -10.03 3.29
N PRO A 114 5.61 -11.07 3.00
CA PRO A 114 4.94 -11.17 1.71
C PRO A 114 4.05 -9.94 1.56
N GLY A 115 4.13 -9.35 0.38
CA GLY A 115 3.24 -8.33 -0.08
C GLY A 115 1.88 -8.93 -0.39
N GLY A 116 1.17 -8.26 -1.29
CA GLY A 116 -0.11 -8.75 -1.76
C GLY A 116 -1.15 -7.67 -1.92
N CYS A 117 -2.33 -8.10 -2.35
CA CYS A 117 -3.46 -7.25 -2.65
C CYS A 117 -4.27 -6.94 -1.39
N ARG A 118 -4.03 -5.77 -0.77
CA ARG A 118 -4.73 -5.37 0.46
C ARG A 118 -6.22 -5.18 0.22
N ARG A 119 -6.62 -4.64 -0.93
CA ARG A 119 -8.05 -4.44 -1.22
C ARG A 119 -8.79 -5.77 -1.22
N CYS A 120 -8.26 -6.77 -1.92
CA CYS A 120 -8.89 -8.09 -2.01
C CYS A 120 -8.81 -8.91 -0.72
N SER A 121 -7.83 -8.66 0.16
CA SER A 121 -7.68 -9.43 1.40
C SER A 121 -8.76 -9.10 2.44
N GLY A 122 -9.19 -7.84 2.53
CA GLY A 122 -10.13 -7.42 3.58
C GLY A 122 -11.13 -6.30 3.26
N TYR A 123 -11.00 -5.60 2.13
CA TYR A 123 -11.81 -4.40 1.86
C TYR A 123 -12.76 -4.53 0.66
N CYS A 124 -12.64 -5.59 -0.14
CA CYS A 124 -13.44 -5.77 -1.34
C CYS A 124 -14.71 -6.59 -1.05
N ASP A 125 -15.86 -5.95 -1.12
CA ASP A 125 -17.18 -6.59 -0.86
C ASP A 125 -17.53 -7.67 -1.89
N VAL A 126 -16.99 -7.57 -3.11
CA VAL A 126 -17.28 -8.50 -4.21
C VAL A 126 -16.16 -9.52 -4.44
N ARG A 127 -15.24 -9.70 -3.48
CA ARG A 127 -14.06 -10.57 -3.65
C ARG A 127 -14.43 -12.00 -4.03
N ASP A 128 -15.49 -12.54 -3.45
CA ASP A 128 -15.86 -13.95 -3.63
C ASP A 128 -16.46 -14.20 -5.01
N VAL A 129 -17.15 -13.20 -5.57
CA VAL A 129 -17.61 -13.21 -6.97
C VAL A 129 -16.42 -13.04 -7.90
N CYS A 130 -15.53 -12.09 -7.62
CA CYS A 130 -14.32 -11.87 -8.42
C CYS A 130 -13.44 -13.13 -8.51
N LYS A 131 -13.27 -13.87 -7.40
CA LYS A 131 -12.56 -15.16 -7.37
C LYS A 131 -13.14 -16.19 -8.32
N LYS A 132 -14.48 -16.26 -8.42
CA LYS A 132 -15.17 -17.20 -9.30
C LYS A 132 -15.03 -16.81 -10.77
N VAL A 133 -15.23 -15.53 -11.09
CA VAL A 133 -15.25 -15.04 -12.48
C VAL A 133 -13.84 -14.92 -13.07
N ASN A 134 -12.84 -14.58 -12.25
CA ASN A 134 -11.45 -14.37 -12.67
C ASN A 134 -10.48 -15.41 -12.10
N LYS A 135 -10.92 -16.67 -12.00
CA LYS A 135 -10.16 -17.75 -11.35
C LYS A 135 -8.71 -17.88 -11.85
N ALA A 136 -8.51 -17.87 -13.17
CA ALA A 136 -7.18 -18.03 -13.76
C ALA A 136 -6.20 -16.91 -13.36
N GLN A 137 -6.68 -15.68 -13.14
CA GLN A 137 -5.87 -14.55 -12.70
C GLN A 137 -5.54 -14.66 -11.21
N TRP A 138 -6.50 -15.06 -10.37
CA TRP A 138 -6.26 -15.35 -8.96
C TRP A 138 -5.22 -16.46 -8.78
N ASP A 139 -5.33 -17.54 -9.55
CA ASP A 139 -4.38 -18.65 -9.50
C ASP A 139 -2.95 -18.24 -9.91
N LYS A 140 -2.82 -17.22 -10.78
CA LYS A 140 -1.51 -16.65 -11.15
C LYS A 140 -0.91 -15.83 -10.01
N ASP A 141 -1.68 -14.92 -9.41
CA ASP A 141 -1.22 -14.13 -8.26
C ASP A 141 -0.80 -15.02 -7.08
N GLU A 142 -1.54 -16.10 -6.80
CA GLU A 142 -1.19 -17.03 -5.73
C GLU A 142 0.14 -17.77 -5.99
N LYS A 143 0.46 -18.05 -7.26
CA LYS A 143 1.74 -18.67 -7.64
C LYS A 143 2.91 -17.70 -7.53
N GLU A 144 2.71 -16.44 -7.92
CA GLU A 144 3.71 -15.38 -7.74
C GLU A 144 4.11 -15.25 -6.26
N THR A 145 3.13 -15.21 -5.35
CA THR A 145 3.42 -15.09 -3.91
C THR A 145 4.13 -16.31 -3.29
N LYS A 146 4.01 -17.50 -3.89
CA LYS A 146 4.59 -18.75 -3.36
C LYS A 146 5.99 -19.06 -3.88
N ASN A 147 6.37 -18.55 -5.04
CA ASN A 147 7.69 -18.81 -5.63
C ASN A 147 8.82 -17.98 -4.99
N GLU A 148 8.49 -16.98 -4.16
CA GLU A 148 9.46 -16.07 -3.52
C GLU A 148 9.50 -16.20 -1.98
N SER A 149 8.70 -17.11 -1.40
CA SER A 149 8.64 -17.40 0.06
C SER A 149 9.59 -18.51 0.50
#